data_AF-A0A519XS28-F1
#
_entry.id   AF-A0A519XS28-F1
#
_cell.length_a   1.000
_cell.length_b   1.000
_cell.length_c   1.000
_cell.angle_alpha   90.00
_cell.angle_beta   90.00
_cell.angle_gamma   90.00
#
_symmetry.space_group_name_H-M   'P 1'
#
loop_
_entity.id
_entity.type
_entity.pdbx_description
1 polymer ?
#
loop_
_entity_poly.entity_id
_entity_poly.type
_entity_poly.pdbx_seq_one_letter_code
_entity_poly.pdbx_strand_id
1 'polypeptide(L)' 'NVGDTVVTSGLGKFPAGILVGRLSRTNIATNDNFLSAELNLFNDFSTLQYVYVIKNKLAKEQELLENPVKPKE' A
#
# COMPACT_ATOMS: atom_id res chain seq x y z
N ASN A 1 -0.92 12.98 11.29
CA ASN A 1 -2.09 13.44 12.06
C ASN A 1 -3.38 12.96 11.42
N VAL A 2 -4.45 12.83 12.21
CA VAL A 2 -5.79 12.54 11.66
C VAL A 2 -6.13 13.61 10.62
N GLY A 3 -6.58 13.19 9.45
CA GLY A 3 -6.80 14.05 8.28
C GLY A 3 -5.67 14.05 7.25
N ASP A 4 -4.50 13.49 7.57
CA ASP A 4 -3.39 13.40 6.62
C ASP A 4 -3.75 12.53 5.40
N THR A 5 -3.13 12.87 4.26
CA THR A 5 -3.33 12.14 3.00
C THR A 5 -2.35 10.98 2.91
N VAL A 6 -2.87 9.80 2.61
CA VAL A 6 -2.08 8.59 2.42
C VAL A 6 -1.93 8.31 0.93
N VAL A 7 -0.68 8.11 0.52
CA VAL A 7 -0.28 7.82 -0.86
C VAL A 7 0.54 6.54 -0.92
N THR A 8 0.51 5.86 -2.07
CA THR A 8 1.36 4.69 -2.29
C THR A 8 2.84 5.09 -2.23
N SER A 9 3.64 4.32 -1.51
CA SER A 9 5.08 4.57 -1.36
C SER A 9 5.91 4.15 -2.58
N GLY A 10 5.35 3.33 -3.47
CA GLY A 10 6.09 2.70 -4.57
C GLY A 10 6.79 1.40 -4.20
N LEU A 11 6.63 0.94 -2.95
CA LEU A 11 7.13 -0.36 -2.53
C LEU A 11 6.22 -1.49 -3.06
N GLY A 12 6.84 -2.62 -3.44
CA GLY A 12 6.15 -3.75 -4.03
C GLY A 12 5.73 -3.49 -5.49
N LYS A 13 4.52 -3.94 -5.86
CA LYS A 13 4.04 -3.96 -7.25
C LYS A 13 3.27 -2.70 -7.68
N PHE A 14 3.10 -1.73 -6.78
CA PHE A 14 2.39 -0.48 -7.03
C PHE A 14 3.36 0.68 -7.25
N PRO A 15 3.07 1.62 -8.17
CA PRO A 15 3.90 2.82 -8.33
C PRO A 15 3.67 3.80 -7.17
N ALA A 16 4.64 4.67 -6.93
CA ALA A 16 4.55 5.70 -5.90
C ALA A 16 3.57 6.83 -6.31
N GLY A 17 2.96 7.48 -5.32
CA GLY A 17 2.21 8.72 -5.49
C GLY A 17 0.73 8.58 -5.86
N ILE A 18 0.15 7.39 -5.80
CA ILE A 18 -1.29 7.20 -5.98
C ILE A 18 -2.01 7.54 -4.67
N LEU A 19 -3.02 8.41 -4.76
CA LEU A 19 -3.87 8.77 -3.63
C LEU A 19 -4.75 7.58 -3.21
N VAL A 20 -4.67 7.18 -1.94
CA VAL A 20 -5.47 6.08 -1.39
C VAL A 20 -6.65 6.62 -0.59
N GLY A 21 -6.38 7.49 0.37
CA GLY A 21 -7.40 8.00 1.28
C GLY A 21 -6.86 8.99 2.30
N ARG A 22 -7.70 9.35 3.26
CA ARG A 22 -7.35 10.17 4.43
C ARG A 22 -7.34 9.35 5.70
N LEU A 23 -6.41 9.67 6.59
CA LEU A 23 -6.30 9.05 7.90
C LEU A 23 -7.52 9.40 8.76
N SER A 24 -8.30 8.39 9.13
CA SER A 24 -9.51 8.53 9.96
C SER A 24 -9.18 8.36 11.44
N ARG A 25 -8.46 7.29 11.79
CA ARG A 25 -8.05 6.98 13.17
C ARG A 25 -6.65 6.39 13.19
N THR A 26 -5.87 6.79 14.20
CA THR A 26 -4.54 6.23 14.48
C THR A 26 -4.59 5.49 15.80
N ASN A 27 -3.77 4.45 15.97
CA ASN A 27 -3.60 3.71 17.22
C ASN A 27 -4.72 2.71 17.51
N ILE A 28 -5.09 1.90 16.50
CA ILE A 28 -5.86 0.68 16.76
C ILE A 28 -4.91 -0.27 17.47
N ALA A 29 -5.10 -0.44 18.78
CA ALA A 29 -4.31 -1.36 19.59
C ALA A 29 -4.48 -2.77 19.04
N THR A 30 -3.51 -3.19 18.24
CA THR A 30 -3.30 -4.59 17.91
C THR A 30 -2.38 -5.10 18.99
N ASN A 31 -2.52 -6.34 19.46
CA ASN A 31 -1.76 -6.88 20.61
C ASN A 31 -0.23 -7.00 20.36
N ASP A 32 0.25 -6.40 19.28
CA ASP A 32 1.59 -6.43 18.75
C ASP A 32 2.17 -5.00 18.70
N ASN A 33 3.49 -4.88 18.64
CA ASN A 33 4.23 -3.61 18.52
C ASN A 33 4.01 -2.84 17.20
N PHE A 34 2.89 -3.06 16.52
CA PHE A 34 2.53 -2.42 15.26
C PHE A 34 1.46 -1.35 15.48
N LEU A 35 1.68 -0.17 14.92
CA LEU A 35 0.66 0.86 14.85
C LEU A 35 -0.29 0.55 13.69
N SER A 36 -1.56 0.30 14.01
CA SER A 36 -2.63 0.17 13.02
C SER A 36 -3.41 1.47 12.88
N ALA A 37 -3.86 1.75 11.66
CA ALA A 37 -4.60 2.97 11.32
C ALA A 37 -5.79 2.65 10.41
N GLU A 38 -6.86 3.41 10.58
CA GLU A 38 -8.07 3.36 9.75
C GLU A 38 -8.06 4.50 8.74
N LEU A 39 -8.45 4.21 7.50
CA LEU A 39 -8.47 5.19 6.42
C LEU A 39 -9.86 5.31 5.79
N ASN A 40 -10.24 6.53 5.44
CA ASN A 40 -11.37 6.81 4.57
C ASN A 40 -10.86 6.92 3.14
N LEU A 41 -11.27 6.02 2.26
CA LEU A 41 -10.82 5.96 0.87
C LEU A 41 -11.36 7.16 0.07
N PHE A 42 -10.55 7.69 -0.85
CA PHE A 42 -10.99 8.77 -1.73
C PHE A 42 -11.96 8.31 -2.81
N ASN A 43 -11.81 7.07 -3.25
CA ASN A 43 -12.64 6.48 -4.28
C ASN A 43 -13.78 5.70 -3.63
N ASP A 44 -15.00 5.94 -4.11
CA ASP A 44 -16.15 5.11 -3.77
C ASP A 44 -16.21 3.92 -4.73
N PHE A 45 -15.91 2.74 -4.20
CA PHE A 45 -15.88 1.51 -4.97
C PHE A 45 -17.26 1.01 -5.41
N SER A 46 -18.35 1.53 -4.83
CA SER A 46 -19.71 1.12 -5.18
C SER A 46 -20.22 1.75 -6.49
N THR A 47 -19.60 2.84 -6.94
CA THR A 47 -20.04 3.64 -8.10
C THR A 47 -19.05 3.63 -9.26
N LEU A 48 -18.02 2.76 -9.22
CA LEU A 48 -16.98 2.70 -10.26
C LEU A 48 -17.52 2.22 -11.61
N GLN A 49 -17.27 3.00 -12.66
CA GLN A 49 -17.59 2.64 -14.05
C GLN A 49 -16.35 2.34 -14.89
N TYR A 50 -15.24 3.05 -14.62
CA TYR A 50 -13.99 2.93 -15.36
C TYR A 50 -12.83 2.74 -14.39
N VAL A 51 -11.91 1.84 -14.73
CA VAL A 51 -10.72 1.53 -13.92
C VAL A 51 -9.48 1.46 -14.80
N TYR A 52 -8.33 1.79 -14.21
CA TYR A 52 -7.03 1.68 -14.86
C TYR A 52 -6.26 0.49 -14.29
N VAL A 53 -5.72 -0.36 -15.15
CA VAL A 53 -4.90 -1.50 -14.76
C VAL A 53 -3.43 -1.12 -14.84
N ILE A 54 -2.74 -1.20 -13.70
CA ILE A 54 -1.32 -0.93 -13.62
C ILE A 54 -0.56 -2.26 -13.73
N LYS A 55 0.35 -2.36 -14.70
CA LYS A 55 1.21 -3.53 -14.92
C LYS A 55 2.67 -3.17 -14.67
N ASN A 56 3.25 -3.69 -13.59
CA ASN A 56 4.68 -3.59 -13.36
C ASN A 56 5.43 -4.56 -14.30
N LYS A 57 6.20 -4.00 -15.24
CA LYS A 57 6.96 -4.76 -16.25
C LYS A 57 8.18 -5.48 -15.67
N LEU A 58 8.73 -4.99 -14.56
CA LEU A 58 9.92 -5.50 -13.89
C LEU A 58 9.58 -6.34 -12.65
N ALA A 59 8.29 -6.63 -12.41
CA ALA A 59 7.83 -7.31 -11.20
C ALA A 59 8.56 -8.64 -10.95
N LYS A 60 8.88 -9.39 -12.00
CA LYS A 60 9.59 -10.67 -11.88
C LYS A 60 11.04 -10.49 -11.43
N GLU A 61 11.73 -9.49 -11.97
CA GLU A 61 13.11 -9.17 -11.59
C GLU A 61 13.17 -8.63 -10.17
N GLN A 62 12.27 -7.70 -9.84
CA GLN A 62 12.13 -7.15 -8.49
C GLN A 62 11.92 -8.25 -7.45
N GLU A 63 11.00 -9.20 -7.70
CA GLU A 63 10.75 -10.33 -6.80
C GLU A 63 11.98 -11.25 -6.62
N LEU A 64 12.80 -11.42 -7.67
CA LEU A 64 14.05 -12.17 -7.57
C LEU A 64 15.10 -11.46 -6.71
N LEU A 65 15.16 -10.12 -6.79
CA LEU A 65 16.12 -9.30 -6.04
C LEU A 65 15.69 -9.06 -4.59
N GLU A 66 14.39 -8.94 -4.34
CA GLU A 66 13.82 -8.74 -3.00
C GLU A 66 13.73 -10.04 -2.19
N ASN A 67 13.78 -11.20 -2.86
CA ASN A 67 13.86 -12.47 -2.15
C ASN A 67 15.18 -12.52 -1.38
N PRO A 68 15.15 -12.69 -0.04
CA PRO A 68 16.37 -12.81 0.71
C PRO A 68 17.14 -14.01 0.16
N VAL A 69 18.39 -13.79 -0.24
CA VAL A 69 19.33 -14.88 -0.48
C VAL A 69 19.38 -15.67 0.82
N LYS A 70 18.66 -16.80 0.88
CA LYS A 70 18.82 -17.74 1.99
C LYS A 70 20.32 -18.04 2.03
N PRO A 71 21.01 -17.81 3.16
CA PRO A 71 22.38 -18.24 3.30
C PRO A 71 22.40 -19.73 2.94
N LYS A 72 23.26 -20.13 1.99
CA LYS A 72 23.52 -21.55 1.76
C LYS A 72 24.13 -22.08 3.06
N GLU A 73 23.36 -22.85 3.81
CA GLU A 73 23.91 -23.84 4.74
C GLU A 73 24.61 -24.94 3.94
#